data_AF-A0A0C3P1B5-F1
#
_entry.id   AF-A0A0C3P1B5-F1
#
_cell.length_a   1.000
_cell.length_b   1.000
_cell.length_c   1.000
_cell.angle_alpha   90.00
_cell.angle_beta   90.00
_cell.angle_gamma   90.00
#
_symmetry.space_group_name_H-M   'P 1'
#
loop_
_entity.id
_entity.type
_entity.pdbx_description
1 polymer ?
#
loop_
_entity_poly.entity_id
_entity_poly.type
_entity_poly.pdbx_seq_one_letter_code
_entity_poly.pdbx_strand_id
1 'polypeptide(L)'
;MELEAESQTLDGTHSEPDPHHLPDFNESSLKVPRRPILYLPPLLSKLPPGFSHPLPELLGAYRPLATETHLPNIDPASLQLHKALHRFHPLSDEYAETPYENAFNWDELVLPEESEREWYVVVFHSKRKEGSDGGPLYEADKQAHEEAVRNGGLIMYWYGVPHPETGLNLATCIWQSRAHAIAATSQPHHVRAMRLAAASYERYELRRYRLRKVRGERALRVEPYDRGDVGW
;
A
#
# COMPACT_ATOMS: atom_id res chain seq x y z
N MET A 1 -21.16 -19.99 -58.15
CA MET A 1 -19.81 -20.10 -57.56
C MET A 1 -19.57 -18.77 -56.88
N GLU A 2 -20.21 -18.64 -55.74
CA GLU A 2 -20.21 -17.47 -54.86
C GLU A 2 -18.91 -17.49 -54.05
N LEU A 3 -18.24 -16.35 -53.98
CA LEU A 3 -17.10 -16.12 -53.09
C LEU A 3 -17.63 -15.24 -51.97
N GLU A 4 -17.92 -15.87 -50.83
CA GLU A 4 -18.33 -15.21 -49.59
C GLU A 4 -17.14 -14.42 -49.01
N ALA A 5 -17.37 -13.15 -48.73
CA ALA A 5 -16.46 -12.30 -47.98
C ALA A 5 -16.74 -12.48 -46.49
N GLU A 6 -15.83 -13.14 -45.76
CA GLU A 6 -15.89 -13.22 -44.30
C GLU A 6 -15.53 -11.86 -43.69
N SER A 7 -16.58 -11.15 -43.25
CA SER A 7 -16.49 -9.97 -42.39
C SER A 7 -16.10 -10.41 -40.97
N GLN A 8 -14.82 -10.28 -40.60
CA GLN A 8 -14.39 -10.43 -39.22
C GLN A 8 -14.92 -9.27 -38.37
N THR A 9 -15.92 -9.57 -37.53
CA THR A 9 -16.42 -8.70 -36.48
C THR A 9 -15.35 -8.52 -35.40
N LEU A 10 -14.77 -7.33 -35.34
CA LEU A 10 -14.03 -6.83 -34.19
C LEU A 10 -15.03 -6.55 -33.06
N ASP A 11 -15.25 -7.52 -32.19
CA ASP A 11 -15.92 -7.30 -30.91
C ASP A 11 -14.99 -7.72 -29.77
N GLY A 12 -13.97 -6.89 -29.57
CA GLY A 12 -13.09 -6.94 -28.41
C GLY A 12 -13.47 -5.80 -27.49
N THR A 13 -14.51 -5.99 -26.68
CA THR A 13 -14.76 -5.14 -25.52
C THR A 13 -13.53 -5.23 -24.62
N HIS A 14 -12.63 -4.25 -24.71
CA HIS A 14 -11.57 -4.05 -23.74
C HIS A 14 -12.22 -3.59 -22.44
N SER A 15 -12.72 -4.55 -21.65
CA SER A 15 -12.95 -4.30 -20.23
C SER A 15 -11.59 -3.99 -19.61
N GLU A 16 -11.46 -2.82 -18.99
CA GLU A 16 -10.33 -2.54 -18.11
C GLU A 16 -10.29 -3.67 -17.05
N PRO A 17 -9.17 -4.41 -16.94
CA PRO A 17 -9.08 -5.49 -15.96
C PRO A 17 -9.23 -4.93 -14.55
N ASP A 18 -9.97 -5.65 -13.72
CA ASP A 18 -10.15 -5.30 -12.33
C ASP A 18 -8.77 -5.16 -11.64
N PRO A 19 -8.40 -3.94 -11.19
CA PRO A 19 -7.15 -3.74 -10.46
C PRO A 19 -7.12 -4.50 -9.12
N HIS A 20 -8.25 -5.06 -8.65
CA HIS A 20 -8.33 -5.90 -7.44
C HIS A 20 -7.95 -7.37 -7.67
N HIS A 21 -7.66 -7.78 -8.90
CA HIS A 21 -7.17 -9.13 -9.14
C HIS A 21 -5.70 -9.21 -8.73
N LEU A 22 -5.41 -10.01 -7.70
CA LEU A 22 -4.04 -10.36 -7.36
C LEU A 22 -3.36 -10.93 -8.63
N PRO A 23 -2.19 -10.40 -9.02
CA PRO A 23 -1.50 -10.88 -10.21
C PRO A 23 -1.21 -12.38 -10.07
N ASP A 24 -1.41 -13.14 -11.13
CA ASP A 24 -0.98 -14.54 -11.18
C ASP A 24 0.53 -14.59 -11.49
N PHE A 25 1.30 -15.12 -10.54
CA PHE A 25 2.76 -15.12 -10.58
C PHE A 25 3.29 -16.41 -11.20
N ASN A 26 2.99 -16.61 -12.49
CA ASN A 26 3.63 -17.66 -13.28
C ASN A 26 4.89 -17.13 -13.97
N GLU A 27 5.83 -18.02 -14.35
CA GLU A 27 7.10 -17.61 -14.97
C GLU A 27 6.92 -16.71 -16.21
N SER A 28 5.81 -16.87 -16.94
CA SER A 28 5.51 -16.06 -18.12
C SER A 28 5.06 -14.64 -17.80
N SER A 29 4.38 -14.41 -16.67
CA SER A 29 4.01 -13.06 -16.25
C SER A 29 5.22 -12.26 -15.78
N LEU A 30 6.17 -12.91 -15.08
CA LEU A 30 7.37 -12.27 -14.52
C LEU A 30 8.46 -11.91 -15.55
N LYS A 31 8.60 -12.68 -16.65
CA LYS A 31 9.68 -12.51 -17.63
C LYS A 31 9.44 -11.39 -18.65
N VAL A 32 8.18 -11.09 -18.97
CA VAL A 32 7.80 -9.98 -19.87
C VAL A 32 6.47 -9.39 -19.39
N PRO A 33 6.49 -8.47 -18.41
CA PRO A 33 5.27 -7.82 -17.94
C PRO A 33 4.70 -6.97 -19.08
N ARG A 34 3.60 -7.42 -19.72
CA ARG A 34 2.84 -6.56 -20.63
C ARG A 34 2.11 -5.43 -19.88
N ARG A 35 1.98 -5.57 -18.56
CA ARG A 35 1.30 -4.65 -17.62
C ARG A 35 1.96 -4.71 -16.24
N PRO A 36 1.84 -3.67 -15.41
CA PRO A 36 2.46 -3.66 -14.09
C PRO A 36 1.82 -4.68 -13.15
N ILE A 37 2.60 -5.65 -12.70
CA ILE A 37 2.19 -6.84 -11.91
C ILE A 37 2.05 -6.47 -10.42
N LEU A 38 2.07 -5.20 -10.05
CA LEU A 38 2.34 -4.80 -8.66
C LEU A 38 1.26 -3.92 -8.04
N TYR A 39 0.13 -3.74 -8.71
CA TYR A 39 -0.97 -3.05 -8.07
C TYR A 39 -1.54 -3.96 -6.97
N LEU A 40 -1.27 -3.61 -5.72
CA LEU A 40 -2.06 -4.07 -4.60
C LEU A 40 -2.91 -2.90 -4.15
N PRO A 41 -4.25 -3.04 -4.11
CA PRO A 41 -5.07 -2.11 -3.35
C PRO A 41 -4.49 -1.99 -1.93
N PRO A 42 -4.74 -0.88 -1.21
CA PRO A 42 -4.26 -0.74 0.16
C PRO A 42 -4.60 -2.01 0.95
N LEU A 43 -3.56 -2.65 1.48
CA LEU A 43 -3.66 -3.85 2.30
C LEU A 43 -3.81 -3.40 3.75
N LEU A 44 -5.05 -3.37 4.20
CA LEU A 44 -5.40 -3.02 5.57
C LEU A 44 -5.22 -4.24 6.47
N SER A 45 -4.57 -4.03 7.61
CA SER A 45 -4.41 -5.10 8.58
C SER A 45 -5.77 -5.49 9.15
N LYS A 46 -6.06 -6.80 9.24
CA LYS A 46 -7.31 -7.25 9.88
C LYS A 46 -7.34 -6.79 11.33
N LEU A 47 -8.49 -6.31 11.78
CA LEU A 47 -8.70 -5.87 13.15
C LEU A 47 -8.62 -7.05 14.13
N PRO A 48 -8.35 -6.81 15.43
CA PRO A 48 -8.38 -7.89 16.43
C PRO A 48 -9.72 -8.66 16.45
N PRO A 49 -9.74 -9.92 16.89
CA PRO A 49 -10.98 -10.68 17.03
C PRO A 49 -12.02 -9.92 17.87
N GLY A 50 -13.28 -9.88 17.40
CA GLY A 50 -14.37 -9.17 18.08
C GLY A 50 -14.68 -7.78 17.51
N PHE A 51 -13.82 -7.22 16.67
CA PHE A 51 -14.13 -6.03 15.87
C PHE A 51 -14.72 -6.45 14.52
N SER A 52 -16.02 -6.17 14.30
CA SER A 52 -16.66 -6.27 12.99
C SER A 52 -16.84 -4.87 12.41
N HIS A 53 -16.42 -4.68 11.17
CA HIS A 53 -16.75 -3.48 10.41
C HIS A 53 -17.64 -3.90 9.24
N PRO A 54 -18.87 -3.36 9.12
CA PRO A 54 -19.56 -3.42 7.84
C PRO A 54 -18.67 -2.69 6.84
N LEU A 55 -18.18 -3.42 5.84
CA LEU A 55 -17.50 -2.80 4.69
C LEU A 55 -18.47 -1.71 4.18
N PRO A 56 -18.06 -0.43 4.13
CA PRO A 56 -18.88 0.58 3.49
C PRO A 56 -19.25 0.09 2.09
N GLU A 57 -20.46 0.40 1.63
CA GLU A 57 -20.82 0.24 0.22
C GLU A 57 -19.84 1.11 -0.60
N LEU A 58 -18.73 0.50 -1.01
CA LEU A 58 -17.60 1.16 -1.65
C LEU A 58 -18.01 1.59 -3.05
N LEU A 59 -18.09 2.90 -3.27
CA LEU A 59 -18.17 3.52 -4.60
C LEU A 59 -16.75 3.59 -5.19
N GLY A 60 -16.50 2.82 -6.26
CA GLY A 60 -15.33 2.98 -7.12
C GLY A 60 -14.33 1.82 -7.17
N ALA A 61 -13.31 1.98 -8.03
CA ALA A 61 -12.31 0.99 -8.39
C ALA A 61 -11.17 0.79 -7.36
N TYR A 62 -11.35 1.23 -6.10
CA TYR A 62 -10.34 1.14 -5.03
C TYR A 62 -10.93 0.42 -3.81
N ARG A 63 -11.03 -0.91 -3.85
CA ARG A 63 -11.38 -1.74 -2.70
C ARG A 63 -10.10 -2.23 -2.00
N PRO A 64 -9.83 -1.78 -0.75
CA PRO A 64 -8.72 -2.30 0.02
C PRO A 64 -8.80 -3.82 0.19
N LEU A 65 -7.64 -4.49 0.16
CA LEU A 65 -7.52 -5.88 0.57
C LEU A 65 -7.29 -5.95 2.08
N ALA A 66 -7.56 -7.10 2.68
CA ALA A 66 -7.29 -7.35 4.09
C ALA A 66 -6.25 -8.47 4.24
N THR A 67 -5.37 -8.34 5.23
CA THR A 67 -4.35 -9.35 5.54
C THR A 67 -4.93 -10.68 5.98
N GLU A 68 -4.17 -11.76 5.92
CA GLU A 68 -4.66 -13.04 6.46
C GLU A 68 -4.67 -12.99 8.00
N THR A 69 -3.60 -12.45 8.59
CA THR A 69 -3.41 -12.33 10.04
C THR A 69 -4.16 -11.14 10.64
N HIS A 70 -4.66 -11.28 11.87
CA HIS A 70 -5.31 -10.22 12.65
C HIS A 70 -4.30 -9.48 13.53
N LEU A 71 -4.50 -8.17 13.71
CA LEU A 71 -3.76 -7.37 14.68
C LEU A 71 -4.01 -7.88 16.11
N PRO A 72 -2.99 -7.87 16.98
CA PRO A 72 -3.15 -8.24 18.38
C PRO A 72 -3.97 -7.20 19.16
N ASN A 73 -3.78 -5.91 18.85
CA ASN A 73 -4.51 -4.80 19.46
C ASN A 73 -4.57 -3.61 18.49
N ILE A 74 -5.56 -2.74 18.70
CA ILE A 74 -5.68 -1.45 18.02
C ILE A 74 -6.35 -0.45 18.97
N ASP A 75 -5.76 0.73 19.14
CA ASP A 75 -6.38 1.77 19.98
C ASP A 75 -7.59 2.44 19.28
N PRO A 76 -8.49 3.11 20.02
CA PRO A 76 -9.70 3.69 19.43
C PRO A 76 -9.46 4.71 18.30
N ALA A 77 -8.42 5.55 18.41
CA ALA A 77 -8.11 6.54 17.38
C ALA A 77 -7.52 5.84 16.14
N SER A 78 -6.65 4.86 16.33
CA SER A 78 -6.13 4.04 15.23
C SER A 78 -7.23 3.23 14.54
N LEU A 79 -8.26 2.78 15.26
CA LEU A 79 -9.42 2.13 14.66
C LEU A 79 -10.23 3.10 13.77
N GLN A 80 -10.37 4.35 14.17
CA GLN A 80 -11.02 5.37 13.32
C GLN A 80 -10.19 5.66 12.07
N LEU A 81 -8.86 5.77 12.21
CA LEU A 81 -7.97 5.91 11.07
C LEU A 81 -8.07 4.71 10.11
N HIS A 82 -8.03 3.48 10.64
CA HIS A 82 -8.19 2.26 9.84
C HIS A 82 -9.46 2.29 8.99
N LYS A 83 -10.58 2.71 9.57
CA LYS A 83 -11.86 2.89 8.84
C LYS A 83 -11.75 3.95 7.74
N ALA A 84 -11.15 5.10 8.02
CA ALA A 84 -10.98 6.16 7.03
C ALA A 84 -10.09 5.70 5.85
N LEU A 85 -9.01 4.96 6.15
CA LEU A 85 -8.06 4.44 5.16
C LEU A 85 -8.68 3.45 4.15
N HIS A 86 -9.92 2.98 4.37
CA HIS A 86 -10.63 2.24 3.33
C HIS A 86 -10.87 3.06 2.05
N ARG A 87 -10.82 4.40 2.15
CA ARG A 87 -10.95 5.33 1.01
C ARG A 87 -9.60 5.84 0.51
N PHE A 88 -8.48 5.32 1.01
CA PHE A 88 -7.15 5.79 0.64
C PHE A 88 -6.85 5.47 -0.84
N HIS A 89 -6.50 6.50 -1.61
CA HIS A 89 -6.09 6.35 -3.01
C HIS A 89 -5.13 7.47 -3.44
N PRO A 90 -4.26 7.23 -4.45
CA PRO A 90 -3.44 8.28 -5.03
C PRO A 90 -4.33 9.31 -5.77
N LEU A 91 -3.86 10.55 -5.88
CA LEU A 91 -4.57 11.62 -6.61
C LEU A 91 -4.27 11.64 -8.11
N SER A 92 -3.17 11.03 -8.53
CA SER A 92 -2.75 10.90 -9.93
C SER A 92 -1.77 9.74 -10.08
N ASP A 93 -1.47 9.32 -11.30
CA ASP A 93 -0.45 8.30 -11.57
C ASP A 93 0.98 8.77 -11.28
N GLU A 94 1.16 10.08 -11.04
CA GLU A 94 2.44 10.73 -10.70
C GLU A 94 2.74 10.71 -9.19
N TYR A 95 1.99 9.93 -8.40
CA TYR A 95 2.11 9.91 -6.94
C TYR A 95 3.54 9.59 -6.45
N ALA A 96 4.34 8.86 -7.24
CA ALA A 96 5.71 8.49 -6.87
C ALA A 96 6.70 9.65 -7.04
N GLU A 97 6.34 10.67 -7.80
CA GLU A 97 7.15 11.88 -8.06
C GLU A 97 6.60 13.10 -7.30
N THR A 98 5.36 13.01 -6.83
CA THR A 98 4.68 14.04 -6.05
C THR A 98 5.13 14.02 -4.58
N PRO A 99 5.30 15.19 -3.90
CA PRO A 99 5.50 15.23 -2.46
C PRO A 99 4.44 14.41 -1.72
N TYR A 100 4.86 13.61 -0.72
CA TYR A 100 4.00 12.58 -0.12
C TYR A 100 2.73 13.14 0.52
N GLU A 101 2.84 14.33 1.12
CA GLU A 101 1.73 15.11 1.68
C GLU A 101 0.68 15.53 0.64
N ASN A 102 1.03 15.54 -0.64
CA ASN A 102 0.16 15.92 -1.76
C ASN A 102 -0.12 14.76 -2.73
N ALA A 103 0.47 13.59 -2.52
CA ALA A 103 0.37 12.46 -3.44
C ALA A 103 -0.95 11.67 -3.32
N PHE A 104 -1.59 11.76 -2.15
CA PHE A 104 -2.79 10.98 -1.80
C PHE A 104 -3.90 11.88 -1.28
N ASN A 105 -5.12 11.33 -1.23
CA ASN A 105 -6.34 12.02 -0.82
C ASN A 105 -6.46 12.33 0.69
N TRP A 106 -5.36 12.75 1.35
CA TRP A 106 -5.31 12.99 2.80
C TRP A 106 -6.42 13.92 3.31
N ASP A 107 -6.79 14.94 2.54
CA ASP A 107 -7.84 15.90 2.89
C ASP A 107 -9.24 15.28 2.93
N GLU A 108 -9.46 14.16 2.23
CA GLU A 108 -10.73 13.42 2.26
C GLU A 108 -10.82 12.46 3.46
N LEU A 109 -9.68 12.11 4.06
CA LEU A 109 -9.59 11.16 5.17
C LEU A 109 -9.84 11.87 6.50
N VAL A 110 -11.11 12.06 6.81
CA VAL A 110 -11.55 12.79 8.01
C VAL A 110 -11.79 11.87 9.22
N LEU A 111 -11.35 12.32 10.39
CA LEU A 111 -11.60 11.68 11.69
C LEU A 111 -12.48 12.59 12.58
N PRO A 112 -13.12 12.04 13.64
CA PRO A 112 -13.87 12.83 14.61
C PRO A 112 -13.04 13.93 15.28
N GLU A 113 -13.66 15.07 15.61
CA GLU A 113 -12.97 16.26 16.15
C GLU A 113 -12.38 16.00 17.54
N GLU A 114 -13.01 15.16 18.35
CA GLU A 114 -12.55 14.79 19.69
C GLU A 114 -11.29 13.93 19.69
N SER A 115 -10.96 13.31 18.56
CA SER A 115 -9.80 12.44 18.40
C SER A 115 -8.51 13.23 18.32
N GLU A 116 -7.47 12.70 18.95
CA GLU A 116 -6.14 13.30 18.99
C GLU A 116 -5.10 12.17 19.03
N ARG A 117 -4.25 12.11 18.01
CA ARG A 117 -3.30 11.01 17.84
C ARG A 117 -2.24 11.34 16.80
N GLU A 118 -1.09 10.67 16.92
CA GLU A 118 -0.05 10.65 15.90
C GLU A 118 0.26 9.21 15.51
N TRP A 119 0.57 9.01 14.23
CA TRP A 119 0.94 7.73 13.64
C TRP A 119 2.25 7.87 12.87
N TYR A 120 3.03 6.79 12.88
CA TYR A 120 4.33 6.77 12.23
C TYR A 120 4.20 6.22 10.83
N VAL A 121 4.73 6.94 9.86
CA VAL A 121 4.61 6.60 8.44
C VAL A 121 6.00 6.38 7.85
N VAL A 122 6.14 5.30 7.08
CA VAL A 122 7.35 5.02 6.31
C VAL A 122 6.98 4.98 4.84
N VAL A 123 7.74 5.73 4.03
CA VAL A 123 7.54 5.84 2.60
C VAL A 123 8.81 5.37 1.90
N PHE A 124 8.66 4.35 1.06
CA PHE A 124 9.72 3.74 0.28
C PHE A 124 9.58 4.18 -1.18
N HIS A 125 10.40 5.14 -1.59
CA HIS A 125 10.52 5.51 -3.00
C HIS A 125 11.54 4.60 -3.64
N SER A 126 11.26 4.11 -4.84
CA SER A 126 12.14 3.13 -5.48
C SER A 126 12.12 3.21 -6.99
N LYS A 127 13.18 2.69 -7.60
CA LYS A 127 13.25 2.36 -9.02
C LYS A 127 13.93 1.01 -9.15
N ARG A 128 13.27 0.05 -9.80
CA ARG A 128 13.80 -1.31 -9.96
C ARG A 128 14.93 -1.35 -10.99
N LYS A 129 15.90 -2.25 -10.80
CA LYS A 129 16.88 -2.53 -11.85
C LYS A 129 16.19 -3.18 -13.04
N GLU A 130 16.59 -2.78 -14.24
CA GLU A 130 16.18 -3.43 -15.46
C GLU A 130 16.56 -4.93 -15.43
N GLY A 131 15.63 -5.81 -15.81
CA GLY A 131 15.82 -7.25 -15.77
C GLY A 131 15.84 -7.90 -14.37
N SER A 132 15.55 -7.17 -13.29
CA SER A 132 15.42 -7.77 -11.95
C SER A 132 14.22 -8.70 -11.85
N ASP A 133 14.43 -9.92 -11.34
CA ASP A 133 13.32 -10.84 -11.03
C ASP A 133 12.51 -10.31 -9.83
N GLY A 134 11.22 -10.07 -10.05
CA GLY A 134 10.31 -9.54 -9.04
C GLY A 134 9.70 -10.59 -8.12
N GLY A 135 9.69 -11.86 -8.51
CA GLY A 135 9.00 -12.92 -7.76
C GLY A 135 9.56 -13.10 -6.34
N PRO A 136 10.88 -13.35 -6.18
CA PRO A 136 11.48 -13.58 -4.88
C PRO A 136 11.37 -12.41 -3.90
N LEU A 137 11.46 -11.18 -4.41
CA LEU A 137 11.31 -9.97 -3.60
C LEU A 137 9.86 -9.82 -3.14
N TYR A 138 8.90 -10.00 -4.04
CA TYR A 138 7.48 -9.91 -3.73
C TYR A 138 7.05 -10.90 -2.65
N GLU A 139 7.45 -12.17 -2.77
CA GLU A 139 7.13 -13.19 -1.76
C GLU A 139 7.78 -12.86 -0.41
N ALA A 140 9.00 -12.32 -0.42
CA ALA A 140 9.64 -11.87 0.80
C ALA A 140 8.92 -10.67 1.45
N ASP A 141 8.45 -9.70 0.64
CA ASP A 141 7.67 -8.56 1.11
C ASP A 141 6.32 -9.01 1.68
N LYS A 142 5.63 -9.96 1.06
CA LYS A 142 4.39 -10.57 1.59
C LYS A 142 4.62 -11.21 2.97
N GLN A 143 5.69 -11.99 3.11
CA GLN A 143 6.02 -12.64 4.39
C GLN A 143 6.40 -11.63 5.46
N ALA A 144 7.20 -10.61 5.11
CA ALA A 144 7.56 -9.52 6.00
C ALA A 144 6.34 -8.71 6.46
N HIS A 145 5.37 -8.52 5.56
CA HIS A 145 4.10 -7.88 5.86
C HIS A 145 3.26 -8.68 6.86
N GLU A 146 3.05 -9.99 6.61
CA GLU A 146 2.29 -10.85 7.53
C GLU A 146 2.97 -10.96 8.92
N GLU A 147 4.29 -11.01 8.96
CA GLU A 147 5.07 -10.96 10.21
C GLU A 147 4.89 -9.61 10.94
N ALA A 148 4.89 -8.49 10.21
CA ALA A 148 4.64 -7.17 10.77
C ALA A 148 3.24 -7.05 11.39
N VAL A 149 2.20 -7.56 10.72
CA VAL A 149 0.83 -7.55 11.27
C VAL A 149 0.75 -8.39 12.54
N ARG A 150 1.37 -9.58 12.54
CA ARG A 150 1.39 -10.47 13.70
C ARG A 150 2.06 -9.84 14.92
N ASN A 151 3.17 -9.15 14.70
CA ASN A 151 3.91 -8.43 15.75
C ASN A 151 3.19 -7.17 16.22
N GLY A 152 2.23 -6.69 15.44
CA GLY A 152 1.31 -5.63 15.79
C GLY A 152 1.76 -4.24 15.35
N GLY A 153 0.81 -3.32 15.40
CA GLY A 153 1.05 -1.91 15.12
C GLY A 153 1.01 -1.52 13.64
N LEU A 154 1.09 -2.43 12.68
CA LEU A 154 0.88 -2.08 11.27
C LEU A 154 -0.61 -1.83 11.01
N ILE A 155 -1.00 -0.64 10.55
CA ILE A 155 -2.41 -0.31 10.26
C ILE A 155 -2.71 -0.59 8.79
N MET A 156 -1.82 -0.10 7.91
CA MET A 156 -1.97 -0.18 6.46
C MET A 156 -0.61 -0.37 5.82
N TYR A 157 -0.59 -1.16 4.75
CA TYR A 157 0.46 -1.18 3.76
C TYR A 157 -0.13 -0.88 2.39
N TRP A 158 0.53 -0.06 1.60
CA TRP A 158 0.13 0.26 0.24
C TRP A 158 1.34 0.17 -0.66
N TYR A 159 1.18 -0.46 -1.82
CA TYR A 159 2.25 -0.66 -2.79
C TYR A 159 1.79 -0.20 -4.16
N GLY A 160 2.48 0.81 -4.69
CA GLY A 160 2.19 1.38 -5.99
C GLY A 160 2.62 0.52 -7.16
N VAL A 161 2.18 0.96 -8.32
CA VAL A 161 2.61 0.52 -9.64
C VAL A 161 3.77 1.40 -10.13
N PRO A 162 4.92 0.83 -10.55
CA PRO A 162 5.97 1.60 -11.17
C PRO A 162 5.44 2.44 -12.34
N HIS A 163 5.79 3.72 -12.36
CA HIS A 163 5.44 4.66 -13.41
C HIS A 163 5.88 4.09 -14.78
N PRO A 164 5.02 4.09 -15.81
CA PRO A 164 5.28 3.40 -17.08
C PRO A 164 6.51 3.94 -17.82
N GLU A 165 6.79 5.24 -17.72
CA GLU A 165 7.94 5.87 -18.37
C GLU A 165 9.21 5.89 -17.49
N THR A 166 9.13 6.46 -16.28
CA THR A 166 10.30 6.63 -15.40
C THR A 166 10.68 5.39 -14.60
N GLY A 167 9.76 4.43 -14.45
CA GLY A 167 9.93 3.24 -13.60
C GLY A 167 9.94 3.54 -12.11
N LEU A 168 9.64 4.77 -11.70
CA LEU A 168 9.59 5.16 -10.29
C LEU A 168 8.35 4.58 -9.61
N ASN A 169 8.52 4.12 -8.38
CA ASN A 169 7.44 3.55 -7.59
C ASN A 169 7.49 4.07 -6.15
N LEU A 170 6.35 3.99 -5.47
CA LEU A 170 6.20 4.34 -4.07
C LEU A 170 5.47 3.20 -3.34
N ALA A 171 5.99 2.82 -2.18
CA ALA A 171 5.25 2.03 -1.21
C ALA A 171 5.17 2.80 0.10
N THR A 172 4.07 2.65 0.85
CA THR A 172 3.91 3.33 2.13
C THR A 172 3.28 2.41 3.17
N CYS A 173 3.72 2.52 4.42
CA CYS A 173 3.08 1.88 5.56
C CYS A 173 2.82 2.87 6.69
N ILE A 174 1.69 2.64 7.36
CA ILE A 174 1.23 3.46 8.49
C ILE A 174 1.20 2.57 9.73
N TRP A 175 1.82 3.04 10.81
CA TRP A 175 2.01 2.32 12.05
C TRP A 175 1.39 3.05 13.24
N GLN A 176 0.84 2.29 14.19
CA GLN A 176 0.36 2.79 15.49
C GLN A 176 1.47 3.49 16.27
N SER A 177 2.73 3.05 16.16
CA SER A 177 3.87 3.78 16.70
C SER A 177 5.20 3.46 16.01
N ARG A 178 6.19 4.34 16.21
CA ARG A 178 7.57 4.13 15.71
C ARG A 178 8.21 2.88 16.32
N ALA A 179 7.92 2.58 17.58
CA ALA A 179 8.42 1.39 18.26
C ALA A 179 7.96 0.10 17.55
N HIS A 180 6.69 0.04 17.12
CA HIS A 180 6.18 -1.09 16.33
C HIS A 180 6.92 -1.23 14.99
N ALA A 181 7.14 -0.12 14.28
CA ALA A 181 7.88 -0.16 13.01
C ALA A 181 9.32 -0.69 13.19
N ILE A 182 10.02 -0.26 14.24
CA ILE A 182 11.38 -0.74 14.55
C ILE A 182 11.37 -2.23 14.91
N ALA A 183 10.43 -2.65 15.76
CA ALA A 183 10.28 -4.03 16.17
C ALA A 183 10.06 -4.95 14.96
N ALA A 184 9.26 -4.51 13.99
CA ALA A 184 9.03 -5.24 12.74
C ALA A 184 10.27 -5.31 11.84
N THR A 185 11.03 -4.22 11.70
CA THR A 185 12.25 -4.22 10.87
C THR A 185 13.34 -5.17 11.35
N SER A 186 13.30 -5.55 12.63
CA SER A 186 14.28 -6.46 13.23
C SER A 186 13.96 -7.94 13.03
N GLN A 187 12.86 -8.26 12.36
CA GLN A 187 12.34 -9.63 12.26
C GLN A 187 12.91 -10.41 11.06
N PRO A 188 12.99 -11.75 11.11
CA PRO A 188 13.65 -12.55 10.09
C PRO A 188 13.14 -12.35 8.67
N HIS A 189 11.81 -12.31 8.45
CA HIS A 189 11.27 -12.12 7.10
C HIS A 189 11.52 -10.69 6.60
N HIS A 190 11.41 -9.70 7.47
CA HIS A 190 11.72 -8.31 7.12
C HIS A 190 13.21 -8.12 6.75
N VAL A 191 14.12 -8.72 7.52
CA VAL A 191 15.57 -8.69 7.21
C VAL A 191 15.85 -9.37 5.87
N ARG A 192 15.17 -10.48 5.57
CA ARG A 192 15.29 -11.17 4.28
C ARG A 192 14.80 -10.29 3.13
N ALA A 193 13.63 -9.67 3.27
CA ALA A 193 13.06 -8.75 2.28
C ALA A 193 13.99 -7.57 2.01
N MET A 194 14.53 -6.93 3.05
CA MET A 194 15.50 -5.83 2.91
C MET A 194 16.76 -6.23 2.14
N ARG A 195 17.30 -7.43 2.36
CA ARG A 195 18.46 -7.93 1.61
C ARG A 195 18.15 -8.11 0.13
N LEU A 196 16.98 -8.65 -0.19
CA LEU A 196 16.54 -8.81 -1.59
C LEU A 196 16.27 -7.45 -2.24
N ALA A 197 15.69 -6.50 -1.50
CA ALA A 197 15.46 -5.14 -1.96
C ALA A 197 16.78 -4.46 -2.36
N ALA A 198 17.81 -4.56 -1.52
CA ALA A 198 19.14 -4.00 -1.82
C ALA A 198 19.76 -4.56 -3.11
N ALA A 199 19.46 -5.81 -3.47
CA ALA A 199 19.91 -6.41 -4.72
C ALA A 199 19.05 -6.01 -5.93
N SER A 200 17.76 -5.73 -5.72
CA SER A 200 16.74 -5.61 -6.78
C SER A 200 16.48 -4.18 -7.26
N TYR A 201 16.77 -3.17 -6.44
CA TYR A 201 16.51 -1.77 -6.79
C TYR A 201 17.77 -1.06 -7.30
N GLU A 202 17.61 -0.27 -8.37
CA GLU A 202 18.65 0.64 -8.90
C GLU A 202 18.92 1.73 -7.86
N ARG A 203 17.84 2.30 -7.34
CA ARG A 203 17.84 3.27 -6.24
C ARG A 203 16.60 3.09 -5.39
N TYR A 204 16.74 3.36 -4.10
CA TYR A 204 15.61 3.50 -3.20
C TYR A 204 15.92 4.50 -2.08
N GLU A 205 14.87 5.10 -1.55
CA GLU A 205 14.93 6.05 -0.45
C GLU A 205 13.82 5.75 0.56
N LEU A 206 14.18 5.72 1.85
CA LEU A 206 13.23 5.61 2.95
C LEU A 206 13.02 6.98 3.58
N ARG A 207 11.83 7.54 3.37
CA ARG A 207 11.37 8.75 4.05
C ARG A 207 10.43 8.40 5.19
N ARG A 208 10.39 9.25 6.20
CA ARG A 208 9.62 9.06 7.42
C ARG A 208 8.72 10.27 7.62
N TYR A 209 7.47 10.03 7.95
CA TYR A 209 6.48 11.07 8.19
C TYR A 209 5.73 10.78 9.49
N ARG A 210 5.17 11.85 10.05
CA ARG A 210 4.18 11.84 11.11
C ARG A 210 2.83 12.13 10.46
N LEU A 211 1.89 11.21 10.59
CA LEU A 211 0.48 11.48 10.31
C LEU A 211 -0.16 11.93 11.62
N ARG A 212 -0.78 13.12 11.62
CA ARG A 212 -1.25 13.77 12.84
C ARG A 212 -2.73 14.10 12.75
N LYS A 213 -3.45 13.75 13.81
CA LYS A 213 -4.82 14.18 14.07
C LYS A 213 -4.83 15.08 15.30
N VAL A 214 -5.23 16.33 15.12
CA VAL A 214 -5.33 17.33 16.21
C VAL A 214 -6.76 17.40 16.72
N ARG A 215 -6.93 17.58 18.03
CA ARG A 215 -8.24 17.81 18.65
C ARG A 215 -8.87 19.10 18.13
N GLY A 216 -10.16 19.06 17.81
CA GLY A 216 -10.93 20.19 17.28
C GLY A 216 -10.89 20.35 15.77
N GLU A 217 -10.13 19.50 15.06
CA GLU A 217 -10.06 19.48 13.60
C GLU A 217 -10.52 18.13 13.08
N ARG A 218 -11.08 18.05 11.87
CA ARG A 218 -11.43 16.76 11.25
C ARG A 218 -10.32 16.20 10.36
N ALA A 219 -9.48 17.07 9.82
CA ALA A 219 -8.45 16.74 8.85
C ALA A 219 -7.28 15.98 9.48
N LEU A 220 -6.60 15.18 8.65
CA LEU A 220 -5.29 14.62 8.95
C LEU A 220 -4.21 15.53 8.36
N ARG A 221 -3.06 15.59 9.02
CA ARG A 221 -1.88 16.33 8.55
C ARG A 221 -0.72 15.38 8.36
N VAL A 222 -0.03 15.49 7.24
CA VAL A 222 1.18 14.72 6.93
C VAL A 222 2.37 15.65 7.04
N GLU A 223 3.28 15.34 7.95
CA GLU A 223 4.45 16.17 8.24
C GLU A 223 5.72 15.30 8.17
N PRO A 224 6.85 15.81 7.65
CA PRO A 224 8.11 15.09 7.73
C PRO A 224 8.44 14.74 9.18
N TYR A 225 8.89 13.51 9.41
CA TYR A 225 9.28 13.08 10.74
C TYR A 225 10.69 13.60 11.05
N ASP A 226 10.80 14.43 12.08
CA ASP A 226 12.04 15.06 12.51
C ASP A 226 12.74 14.27 13.64
N ARG A 227 12.02 13.99 14.74
CA ARG A 227 12.52 13.31 15.94
C ARG A 227 11.38 12.96 16.92
N GLY A 228 11.74 12.21 17.97
CA GLY A 228 10.87 11.88 19.10
C GLY A 228 10.02 10.64 18.88
N ASP A 229 9.34 10.18 19.92
CA ASP A 229 8.41 9.07 19.75
C ASP A 229 7.13 9.55 19.04
N VAL A 230 6.55 8.66 18.25
CA VAL A 230 5.27 8.85 17.59
C VAL A 230 4.43 7.64 17.94
N GLY A 231 3.23 7.87 18.47
CA GLY A 231 2.30 6.83 18.86
C GLY A 231 2.40 6.39 20.33
N TRP A 232 1.82 5.22 20.61
CA TRP A 232 1.76 4.58 21.93
C TRP A 232 2.99 3.73 22.25
#